data_AF-A0A4Q3DQB8-F1
#
_entry.id   AF-A0A4Q3DQB8-F1
#
_cell.length_a   1.000
_cell.length_b   1.000
_cell.length_c   1.000
_cell.angle_alpha   90.00
_cell.angle_beta   90.00
_cell.angle_gamma   90.00
#
_symmetry.space_group_name_H-M   'P 1'
#
loop_
_entity.id
_entity.type
_entity.pdbx_description
1 polymer ?
#
loop_
_entity_poly.entity_id
_entity_poly.type
_entity_poly.pdbx_seq_one_letter_code
_entity_poly.pdbx_strand_id
1 'polypeptide(L)'
;MRLLAAILSIVALLAMAAPGRAADFSFHTIKTLDAMAASLKRAFPLGSDRAALHATFDGAGAKRYKHPDLAGVEKWVYDINLCKFYVWRWNISANFDAAGALTQLFVNGEPVHARGDKPRDVQAIAASNGKQQAIYHGSLPRPEASEGDNVLAFLMFDVDTNSRKASDEFVTGAGPSRADPANLGRMHAYTTELWRSIFDGDRARSIAAYAGECPARS
;
A
#
# COMPACT_ATOMS: atom_id res chain seq x y z
N MET A 1 62.65 0.41 39.82
CA MET A 1 61.27 0.80 40.23
C MET A 1 60.64 1.56 39.07
N ARG A 2 59.73 0.92 38.31
CA ARG A 2 58.31 1.30 38.12
C ARG A 2 58.14 2.81 37.81
N LEU A 3 57.63 3.23 36.65
CA LEU A 3 56.20 3.25 36.29
C LEU A 3 56.09 3.46 34.76
N LEU A 4 55.43 2.57 34.01
CA LEU A 4 53.99 2.50 33.72
C LEU A 4 53.55 3.35 32.51
N ALA A 5 53.15 2.61 31.47
CA ALA A 5 52.51 3.05 30.24
C ALA A 5 51.15 3.71 30.49
N ALA A 6 50.77 4.64 29.62
CA ALA A 6 49.40 5.08 29.46
C ALA A 6 49.03 5.00 27.97
N ILE A 7 48.39 3.90 27.59
CA ILE A 7 47.73 3.73 26.28
C ILE A 7 46.34 4.36 26.43
N LEU A 8 46.11 5.44 25.71
CA LEU A 8 44.82 6.13 25.67
C LEU A 8 43.93 5.45 24.61
N SER A 9 43.14 4.46 25.01
CA SER A 9 42.12 3.85 24.14
C SER A 9 40.88 4.74 24.10
N ILE A 10 40.71 5.49 23.02
CA ILE A 10 39.45 6.21 22.73
C ILE A 10 38.45 5.17 22.20
N VAL A 11 37.59 4.68 23.08
CA VAL A 11 36.41 3.90 22.71
C VAL A 11 35.34 4.90 22.27
N ALA A 12 35.20 5.09 20.96
CA ALA A 12 34.06 5.80 20.39
C ALA A 12 32.81 4.94 20.56
N LEU A 13 32.03 5.20 21.61
CA LEU A 13 30.67 4.69 21.77
C LEU A 13 29.81 5.34 20.67
N LEU A 14 29.70 4.70 19.51
CA LEU A 14 28.59 4.95 18.60
C LEU A 14 27.32 4.49 19.32
N ALA A 15 26.59 5.44 19.90
CA ALA A 15 25.22 5.24 20.31
C ALA A 15 24.42 4.88 19.06
N MET A 16 24.29 3.58 18.80
CA MET A 16 23.29 3.05 17.88
C MET A 16 21.94 3.51 18.43
N ALA A 17 21.36 4.54 17.82
CA ALA A 17 20.00 4.93 18.10
C ALA A 17 19.13 3.68 17.90
N ALA A 18 18.54 3.19 18.99
CA ALA A 18 17.58 2.10 18.90
C ALA A 18 16.52 2.52 17.88
N PRO A 19 16.14 1.65 16.93
CA PRO A 19 15.10 1.98 15.97
C PRO A 19 13.86 2.39 16.78
N GLY A 20 13.43 3.64 16.59
CA GLY A 20 12.25 4.17 17.25
C GLY A 20 11.12 3.18 17.04
N ARG A 21 10.58 2.65 18.14
CA ARG A 21 9.44 1.74 18.12
C ARG A 21 8.37 2.40 17.26
N ALA A 22 8.05 1.76 16.13
CA ALA A 22 7.04 2.27 15.21
C ALA A 22 5.80 2.63 16.03
N ALA A 23 5.36 3.89 15.93
CA ALA A 23 4.09 4.31 16.48
C ALA A 23 3.02 3.29 16.05
N ASP A 24 2.18 2.86 16.98
CA ASP A 24 1.18 1.80 16.76
C ASP A 24 0.38 2.08 15.47
N PHE A 25 0.78 1.45 14.36
CA PHE A 25 0.14 1.68 13.07
C PHE A 25 -1.24 1.02 13.12
N SER A 26 -2.26 1.85 13.29
CA SER A 26 -3.63 1.43 13.44
C SER A 26 -4.44 1.75 12.19
N PHE A 27 -4.44 0.83 11.23
CA PHE A 27 -5.14 1.05 9.95
C PHE A 27 -6.66 1.20 10.10
N HIS A 28 -7.24 0.64 11.17
CA HIS A 28 -8.68 0.65 11.42
C HIS A 28 -9.20 2.00 11.95
N THR A 29 -8.31 2.87 12.47
CA THR A 29 -8.70 4.21 12.95
C THR A 29 -8.59 5.29 11.89
N ILE A 30 -7.94 4.99 10.76
CA ILE A 30 -7.72 5.95 9.68
C ILE A 30 -8.90 5.89 8.72
N LYS A 31 -9.57 7.03 8.50
CA LYS A 31 -10.84 7.10 7.75
C LYS A 31 -10.73 7.57 6.31
N THR A 32 -9.66 8.28 5.91
CA THR A 32 -9.54 8.89 4.57
C THR A 32 -8.20 8.55 3.94
N LEU A 33 -8.15 8.57 2.59
CA LEU A 33 -6.90 8.42 1.83
C LEU A 33 -5.85 9.46 2.26
N ASP A 34 -6.24 10.73 2.37
CA ASP A 34 -5.35 11.81 2.81
C ASP A 34 -4.76 11.57 4.20
N ALA A 35 -5.57 11.10 5.15
CA ALA A 35 -5.10 10.81 6.50
C ALA A 35 -4.15 9.61 6.52
N MET A 36 -4.41 8.59 5.68
CA MET A 36 -3.51 7.46 5.50
C MET A 36 -2.19 7.92 4.89
N ALA A 37 -2.23 8.63 3.77
CA ALA A 37 -1.03 9.17 3.12
C ALA A 37 -0.21 10.06 4.06
N ALA A 38 -0.86 10.96 4.81
CA ALA A 38 -0.19 11.81 5.80
C ALA A 38 0.44 11.00 6.95
N SER A 39 -0.25 9.97 7.43
CA SER A 39 0.27 9.06 8.46
C SER A 39 1.52 8.33 7.97
N LEU A 40 1.42 7.72 6.80
CA LEU A 40 2.51 6.98 6.18
C LEU A 40 3.71 7.86 5.87
N LYS A 41 3.48 9.06 5.32
CA LYS A 41 4.54 10.03 5.00
C LYS A 41 5.34 10.45 6.23
N ARG A 42 4.68 10.58 7.39
CA ARG A 42 5.35 10.90 8.66
C ARG A 42 6.10 9.71 9.23
N ALA A 43 5.52 8.52 9.16
CA ALA A 43 6.09 7.30 9.71
C ALA A 43 7.31 6.80 8.91
N PHE A 44 7.27 6.96 7.59
CA PHE A 44 8.25 6.41 6.67
C PHE A 44 8.73 7.47 5.67
N PRO A 45 9.67 8.35 6.05
CA PRO A 45 10.31 9.22 5.08
C PRO A 45 11.07 8.40 4.01
N LEU A 46 11.33 9.01 2.85
CA LEU A 46 12.23 8.41 1.85
C LEU A 46 13.58 8.06 2.48
N GLY A 47 14.14 6.91 2.08
CA GLY A 47 15.33 6.32 2.68
C GLY A 47 15.05 5.43 3.90
N SER A 48 13.79 5.32 4.35
CA SER A 48 13.43 4.40 5.44
C SER A 48 13.80 2.95 5.11
N ASP A 49 14.27 2.23 6.12
CA ASP A 49 14.67 0.84 5.99
C ASP A 49 13.46 -0.08 5.75
N ARG A 50 13.59 -0.98 4.77
CA ARG A 50 12.60 -2.01 4.44
C ARG A 50 12.20 -2.85 5.64
N ALA A 51 13.14 -3.20 6.53
CA ALA A 51 12.81 -4.00 7.71
C ALA A 51 11.92 -3.25 8.71
N ALA A 52 12.02 -1.91 8.79
CA ALA A 52 11.14 -1.09 9.62
C ALA A 52 9.69 -1.09 9.09
N LEU A 53 9.51 -1.02 7.76
CA LEU A 53 8.19 -1.14 7.13
C LEU A 53 7.61 -2.54 7.38
N HIS A 54 8.43 -3.59 7.25
CA HIS A 54 8.03 -4.97 7.52
C HIS A 54 7.52 -5.11 8.95
N ALA A 55 8.33 -4.71 9.93
CA ALA A 55 7.97 -4.82 11.34
C ALA A 55 6.66 -4.08 11.65
N THR A 56 6.47 -2.89 11.08
CA THR A 56 5.27 -2.08 11.32
C THR A 56 4.03 -2.69 10.69
N PHE A 57 4.07 -2.97 9.38
CA PHE A 57 2.88 -3.39 8.67
C PHE A 57 2.51 -4.85 8.96
N ASP A 58 3.50 -5.74 9.02
CA ASP A 58 3.26 -7.15 9.36
C ASP A 58 2.81 -7.30 10.81
N GLY A 59 3.38 -6.48 11.72
CA GLY A 59 2.97 -6.39 13.12
C GLY A 59 1.54 -5.88 13.30
N ALA A 60 1.09 -4.97 12.43
CA ALA A 60 -0.30 -4.51 12.37
C ALA A 60 -1.26 -5.49 11.67
N GLY A 61 -0.78 -6.69 11.28
CA GLY A 61 -1.62 -7.77 10.76
C GLY A 61 -1.81 -7.81 9.25
N ALA A 62 -1.04 -7.04 8.46
CA ALA A 62 -1.13 -7.12 7.00
C ALA A 62 -0.80 -8.52 6.46
N LYS A 63 -1.34 -8.82 5.28
CA LYS A 63 -0.72 -9.81 4.39
C LYS A 63 0.23 -9.08 3.44
N ARG A 64 1.50 -9.51 3.44
CA ARG A 64 2.54 -8.98 2.57
C ARG A 64 2.68 -9.79 1.29
N TYR A 65 2.89 -9.10 0.17
CA TYR A 65 3.10 -9.67 -1.16
C TYR A 65 4.32 -9.02 -1.82
N LYS A 66 5.09 -9.81 -2.56
CA LYS A 66 6.16 -9.32 -3.44
C LYS A 66 5.60 -9.13 -4.83
N HIS A 67 6.07 -8.11 -5.55
CA HIS A 67 5.73 -7.96 -6.96
C HIS A 67 6.31 -9.15 -7.76
N PRO A 68 5.54 -9.78 -8.67
CA PRO A 68 6.01 -10.98 -9.36
C PRO A 68 7.18 -10.73 -10.33
N ASP A 69 7.25 -9.55 -10.92
CA ASP A 69 8.20 -9.19 -11.99
C ASP A 69 9.00 -7.90 -11.73
N LEU A 70 8.82 -7.25 -10.57
CA LEU A 70 9.61 -6.07 -10.18
C LEU A 70 10.39 -6.34 -8.89
N ALA A 71 11.72 -6.32 -8.99
CA ALA A 71 12.59 -6.43 -7.82
C ALA A 71 12.43 -5.21 -6.91
N GLY A 72 12.49 -5.43 -5.60
CA GLY A 72 12.38 -4.34 -4.62
C GLY A 72 10.98 -3.74 -4.49
N VAL A 73 9.94 -4.33 -5.08
CA VAL A 73 8.56 -3.85 -4.95
C VAL A 73 7.74 -4.81 -4.09
N GLU A 74 7.06 -4.27 -3.07
CA GLU A 74 6.25 -5.04 -2.12
C GLU A 74 4.97 -4.30 -1.75
N LYS A 75 3.95 -5.02 -1.31
CA LYS A 75 2.70 -4.44 -0.80
C LYS A 75 2.19 -5.16 0.45
N TRP A 76 1.35 -4.45 1.18
CA TRP A 76 0.64 -4.86 2.38
C TRP A 76 -0.85 -4.58 2.20
N VAL A 77 -1.66 -5.62 2.35
CA VAL A 77 -3.11 -5.54 2.17
C VAL A 77 -3.81 -5.67 3.51
N TYR A 78 -4.69 -4.71 3.78
CA TYR A 78 -5.65 -4.71 4.89
C TYR A 78 -7.06 -4.54 4.34
N ASP A 79 -8.00 -5.33 4.87
CA ASP A 79 -9.42 -5.21 4.54
C ASP A 79 -10.21 -4.92 5.83
N ILE A 80 -11.20 -4.04 5.75
CA ILE A 80 -12.13 -3.68 6.82
C ILE A 80 -13.56 -3.91 6.32
N ASN A 81 -14.33 -4.71 7.04
CA ASN A 81 -15.76 -4.87 6.81
C ASN A 81 -16.51 -3.66 7.40
N LEU A 82 -17.00 -2.77 6.55
CA LEU A 82 -17.78 -1.60 6.93
C LEU A 82 -19.25 -1.99 7.16
N CYS A 83 -19.49 -2.72 8.24
CA CYS A 83 -20.84 -3.12 8.68
C CYS A 83 -21.63 -3.88 7.61
N LYS A 84 -20.94 -4.73 6.84
CA LYS A 84 -21.46 -5.51 5.71
C LYS A 84 -21.98 -4.69 4.53
N PHE A 85 -21.82 -3.37 4.53
CA PHE A 85 -22.19 -2.53 3.38
C PHE A 85 -21.08 -2.46 2.32
N TYR A 86 -19.83 -2.54 2.76
CA TYR A 86 -18.67 -2.42 1.88
C TYR A 86 -17.43 -3.06 2.53
N VAL A 87 -16.50 -3.57 1.73
CA VAL A 87 -15.17 -3.99 2.20
C VAL A 87 -14.16 -2.93 1.80
N TRP A 88 -13.70 -2.14 2.77
CA TRP A 88 -12.68 -1.13 2.56
C TRP A 88 -11.29 -1.75 2.53
N ARG A 89 -10.51 -1.44 1.49
CA ARG A 89 -9.14 -1.92 1.34
C ARG A 89 -8.12 -0.80 1.48
N TRP A 90 -7.09 -1.07 2.29
CA TRP A 90 -5.80 -0.40 2.20
C TRP A 90 -4.82 -1.33 1.47
N ASN A 91 -4.46 -0.99 0.25
CA ASN A 91 -3.33 -1.56 -0.48
C ASN A 91 -2.16 -0.58 -0.38
N ILE A 92 -1.25 -0.83 0.57
CA ILE A 92 -0.06 0.00 0.77
C ILE A 92 1.08 -0.68 0.04
N SER A 93 1.71 -0.01 -0.92
CA SER A 93 2.85 -0.59 -1.65
C SER A 93 4.09 0.30 -1.57
N ALA A 94 5.26 -0.32 -1.66
CA ALA A 94 6.55 0.35 -1.52
C ALA A 94 7.50 -0.08 -2.64
N ASN A 95 8.34 0.87 -3.06
CA ASN A 95 9.52 0.62 -3.88
C ASN A 95 10.76 0.79 -3.00
N PHE A 96 11.71 -0.13 -3.15
CA PHE A 96 12.99 -0.10 -2.47
C PHE A 96 14.12 -0.15 -3.48
N ASP A 97 15.21 0.54 -3.17
CA ASP A 97 16.47 0.37 -3.90
C ASP A 97 17.16 -0.96 -3.55
N ALA A 98 18.32 -1.19 -4.17
CA ALA A 98 19.12 -2.40 -3.94
C ALA A 98 19.67 -2.52 -2.50
N ALA A 99 19.78 -1.41 -1.76
CA ALA A 99 20.18 -1.39 -0.37
C ALA A 99 19.00 -1.62 0.59
N GLY A 100 17.77 -1.71 0.06
CA GLY A 100 16.55 -1.86 0.87
C GLY A 100 16.02 -0.53 1.41
N ALA A 101 16.46 0.61 0.90
CA ALA A 101 15.97 1.92 1.31
C ALA A 101 14.73 2.31 0.51
N LEU A 102 13.72 2.87 1.18
CA LEU A 102 12.44 3.29 0.58
C LEU A 102 12.64 4.41 -0.44
N THR A 103 12.27 4.18 -1.70
CA THR A 103 12.32 5.18 -2.79
C THR A 103 10.94 5.77 -3.11
N GLN A 104 9.86 5.03 -2.83
CA GLN A 104 8.50 5.53 -2.91
C GLN A 104 7.55 4.65 -2.11
N LEU A 105 6.47 5.26 -1.61
CA LEU A 105 5.35 4.58 -0.99
C LEU A 105 4.06 4.99 -1.70
N PHE A 106 3.10 4.08 -1.80
CA PHE A 106 1.79 4.31 -2.39
C PHE A 106 0.69 3.82 -1.46
N VAL A 107 -0.47 4.49 -1.50
CA VAL A 107 -1.72 4.01 -0.91
C VAL A 107 -2.75 3.88 -2.01
N ASN A 108 -3.28 2.68 -2.21
CA ASN A 108 -4.24 2.35 -3.27
C ASN A 108 -3.77 2.82 -4.67
N GLY A 109 -2.45 2.79 -4.88
CA GLY A 109 -1.79 3.20 -6.12
C GLY A 109 -1.47 4.69 -6.23
N GLU A 110 -1.80 5.51 -5.22
CA GLU A 110 -1.46 6.93 -5.19
C GLU A 110 -0.13 7.19 -4.47
N PRO A 111 0.79 7.98 -5.05
CA PRO A 111 2.09 8.23 -4.45
C PRO A 111 1.97 9.07 -3.17
N VAL A 112 2.58 8.60 -2.10
CA VAL A 112 2.61 9.26 -0.78
C VAL A 112 3.68 10.37 -0.75
N HIS A 113 4.83 10.14 -1.40
CA HIS A 113 5.92 11.12 -1.45
C HIS A 113 5.99 11.79 -2.83
N ALA A 114 5.73 13.09 -2.87
CA ALA A 114 5.86 13.89 -4.09
C ALA A 114 7.28 13.89 -4.70
N ARG A 115 8.31 13.62 -3.89
CA ARG A 115 9.73 13.56 -4.33
C ARG A 115 10.27 12.14 -4.50
N GLY A 116 9.43 11.11 -4.31
CA GLY A 116 9.84 9.72 -4.50
C GLY A 116 9.83 9.32 -5.97
N ASP A 117 10.07 8.04 -6.25
CA ASP A 117 9.93 7.49 -7.60
C ASP A 117 8.55 7.82 -8.18
N LYS A 118 8.52 8.17 -9.46
CA LYS A 118 7.26 8.43 -10.14
C LYS A 118 6.48 7.12 -10.33
N PRO A 119 5.14 7.16 -10.30
CA PRO A 119 4.33 6.06 -10.80
C PRO A 119 4.77 5.70 -12.23
N ARG A 120 4.65 4.43 -12.62
CA ARG A 120 4.90 4.05 -14.00
C ARG A 120 3.90 4.76 -14.92
N ASP A 121 4.42 5.27 -16.04
CA ASP A 121 3.61 5.96 -17.02
C ASP A 121 3.02 4.95 -18.02
N VAL A 122 1.72 4.70 -17.86
CA VAL A 122 0.92 3.80 -18.72
C VAL A 122 1.05 4.18 -20.19
N GLN A 123 0.98 5.48 -20.49
CA GLN A 123 0.99 5.98 -21.86
C GLN A 123 2.36 5.81 -22.48
N ALA A 124 3.43 6.09 -21.73
CA ALA A 124 4.79 5.87 -22.20
C ALA A 124 5.05 4.38 -22.50
N ILE A 125 4.60 3.48 -21.62
CA ILE A 125 4.74 2.03 -21.83
C ILE A 125 3.96 1.61 -23.08
N ALA A 126 2.69 2.00 -23.17
CA ALA A 126 1.86 1.61 -24.29
C ALA A 126 2.36 2.17 -25.64
N ALA A 127 2.90 3.39 -25.66
CA ALA A 127 3.51 3.99 -26.84
C ALA A 127 4.77 3.24 -27.29
N SER A 128 5.56 2.73 -26.34
CA SER A 128 6.81 2.00 -26.62
C SER A 128 6.59 0.59 -27.19
N ASN A 129 5.46 -0.05 -26.88
CA ASN A 129 5.22 -1.45 -27.24
C ASN A 129 4.68 -1.66 -28.66
N GLY A 130 4.13 -0.63 -29.32
CA GLY A 130 3.65 -0.69 -30.70
C GLY A 130 2.55 -1.73 -30.97
N LYS A 131 1.98 -2.34 -29.92
CA LYS A 131 0.95 -3.37 -29.98
C LYS A 131 -0.41 -2.82 -29.57
N GLN A 132 -1.45 -3.49 -30.03
CA GLN A 132 -2.83 -3.15 -29.68
C GLN A 132 -3.06 -3.40 -28.19
N GLN A 133 -3.45 -2.36 -27.46
CA GLN A 133 -3.87 -2.46 -26.06
C GLN A 133 -5.17 -3.26 -25.98
N ALA A 134 -5.31 -4.10 -24.95
CA ALA A 134 -6.57 -4.79 -24.67
C ALA A 134 -7.24 -4.17 -23.44
N ILE A 135 -8.55 -3.91 -23.56
CA ILE A 135 -9.39 -3.44 -22.45
C ILE A 135 -10.26 -4.60 -21.99
N TYR A 136 -10.20 -4.90 -20.70
CA TYR A 136 -10.99 -5.94 -20.06
C TYR A 136 -11.91 -5.34 -19.01
N HIS A 137 -13.12 -5.88 -18.90
CA HIS A 137 -14.02 -5.57 -17.79
C HIS A 137 -13.71 -6.55 -16.66
N GLY A 138 -13.24 -6.02 -15.54
CA GLY A 138 -12.94 -6.76 -14.33
C GLY A 138 -14.04 -6.60 -13.30
N SER A 139 -14.27 -7.68 -12.55
CA SER A 139 -15.11 -7.64 -11.35
C SER A 139 -14.46 -8.47 -10.25
N LEU A 140 -14.46 -7.95 -9.04
CA LEU A 140 -13.86 -8.60 -7.90
C LEU A 140 -14.92 -8.77 -6.79
N PRO A 141 -15.38 -10.01 -6.54
CA PRO A 141 -16.35 -10.28 -5.49
C PRO A 141 -15.85 -9.88 -4.09
N ARG A 142 -16.79 -9.38 -3.29
CA ARG A 142 -16.68 -8.99 -1.87
C ARG A 142 -17.89 -9.52 -1.12
N PRO A 143 -18.09 -10.85 -1.03
CA PRO A 143 -19.28 -11.43 -0.41
C PRO A 143 -19.50 -11.01 1.05
N GLU A 144 -18.46 -10.51 1.73
CA GLU A 144 -18.53 -10.01 3.10
C GLU A 144 -19.29 -8.68 3.22
N ALA A 145 -19.43 -7.94 2.12
CA ALA A 145 -20.33 -6.79 2.01
C ALA A 145 -21.76 -7.24 1.66
N SER A 146 -22.30 -8.21 2.40
CA SER A 146 -23.57 -8.90 2.09
C SER A 146 -24.83 -8.03 2.12
N GLU A 147 -24.73 -6.78 2.58
CA GLU A 147 -25.85 -5.84 2.74
C GLU A 147 -25.65 -4.56 1.92
N GLY A 148 -24.63 -4.50 1.06
CA GLY A 148 -24.36 -3.37 0.18
C GLY A 148 -23.59 -3.77 -1.08
N ASP A 149 -22.55 -3.01 -1.43
CA ASP A 149 -21.75 -3.22 -2.63
C ASP A 149 -20.79 -4.40 -2.44
N ASN A 150 -21.23 -5.57 -2.89
CA ASN A 150 -20.49 -6.84 -2.76
C ASN A 150 -19.64 -7.20 -3.98
N VAL A 151 -19.44 -6.27 -4.92
CA VAL A 151 -18.57 -6.44 -6.09
C VAL A 151 -17.86 -5.12 -6.39
N LEU A 152 -16.55 -5.16 -6.60
CA LEU A 152 -15.78 -4.05 -7.16
C LEU A 152 -15.63 -4.23 -8.67
N ALA A 153 -16.18 -3.32 -9.46
CA ALA A 153 -16.04 -3.32 -10.91
C ALA A 153 -14.93 -2.35 -11.36
N PHE A 154 -14.21 -2.72 -12.41
CA PHE A 154 -13.12 -1.92 -12.96
C PHE A 154 -12.87 -2.23 -14.44
N LEU A 155 -12.18 -1.33 -15.13
CA LEU A 155 -11.62 -1.58 -16.45
C LEU A 155 -10.12 -1.80 -16.30
N MET A 156 -9.62 -2.90 -16.85
CA MET A 156 -8.19 -3.21 -16.89
C MET A 156 -7.65 -2.99 -18.30
N PHE A 157 -6.50 -2.35 -18.39
CA PHE A 157 -5.72 -2.14 -19.61
C PHE A 157 -4.47 -3.02 -19.54
N ASP A 158 -4.35 -3.96 -20.47
CA ASP A 158 -3.11 -4.67 -20.72
C ASP A 158 -2.37 -3.93 -21.85
N VAL A 159 -1.24 -3.32 -21.51
CA VAL A 159 -0.53 -2.38 -22.40
C VAL A 159 0.43 -3.04 -23.38
N ASP A 160 0.72 -4.33 -23.23
CA ASP A 160 1.64 -5.06 -24.12
C ASP A 160 1.09 -6.42 -24.59
N THR A 161 -0.11 -6.80 -24.14
CA THR A 161 -0.83 -8.07 -24.37
C THR A 161 -0.11 -9.30 -23.82
N ASN A 162 0.89 -9.10 -22.96
CA ASN A 162 1.57 -10.16 -22.25
C ASN A 162 0.98 -10.28 -20.84
N SER A 163 -0.11 -11.04 -20.74
CA SER A 163 -0.82 -11.38 -19.50
C SER A 163 0.02 -12.09 -18.42
N ARG A 164 1.34 -12.25 -18.63
CA ARG A 164 2.29 -12.78 -17.64
C ARG A 164 2.95 -11.70 -16.79
N LYS A 165 2.75 -10.41 -17.10
CA LYS A 165 3.40 -9.30 -16.41
C LYS A 165 2.39 -8.41 -15.68
N ALA A 166 2.24 -8.63 -14.38
CA ALA A 166 1.41 -7.80 -13.52
C ALA A 166 1.81 -6.31 -13.56
N SER A 167 3.05 -6.03 -13.96
CA SER A 167 3.59 -4.68 -14.05
C SER A 167 3.12 -3.91 -15.30
N ASP A 168 2.48 -4.60 -16.25
CA ASP A 168 1.92 -4.04 -17.48
C ASP A 168 0.37 -3.97 -17.42
N GLU A 169 -0.21 -4.34 -16.29
CA GLU A 169 -1.65 -4.25 -16.04
C GLU A 169 -1.99 -2.96 -15.30
N PHE A 170 -2.77 -2.10 -15.97
CA PHE A 170 -3.28 -0.87 -15.38
C PHE A 170 -4.79 -0.95 -15.24
N VAL A 171 -5.33 -0.18 -14.32
CA VAL A 171 -6.75 -0.19 -14.02
C VAL A 171 -7.29 1.23 -13.93
N THR A 172 -8.50 1.42 -14.45
CA THR A 172 -9.37 2.52 -14.05
C THR A 172 -10.63 1.98 -13.38
N GLY A 173 -10.97 2.55 -12.23
CA GLY A 173 -12.16 2.18 -11.48
C GLY A 173 -12.46 3.24 -10.43
N ALA A 174 -13.53 3.04 -9.68
CA ALA A 174 -13.88 3.94 -8.59
C ALA A 174 -14.28 3.19 -7.33
N GLY A 175 -14.12 3.86 -6.20
CA GLY A 175 -14.59 3.39 -4.91
C GLY A 175 -14.93 4.57 -4.00
N PRO A 176 -15.37 4.32 -2.77
CA PRO A 176 -15.54 5.37 -1.79
C PRO A 176 -14.19 6.00 -1.42
N SER A 177 -14.24 7.25 -0.94
CA SER A 177 -13.06 7.98 -0.44
C SER A 177 -12.85 7.84 1.07
N ARG A 178 -13.82 7.19 1.77
CA ARG A 178 -13.80 7.07 3.22
C ARG A 178 -14.14 5.67 3.73
N ALA A 179 -13.37 5.22 4.73
CA ALA A 179 -13.59 4.01 5.50
C ALA A 179 -14.58 4.25 6.65
N ASP A 180 -15.81 4.69 6.34
CA ASP A 180 -16.81 5.03 7.35
C ASP A 180 -18.22 4.64 6.85
N PRO A 181 -18.89 3.63 7.45
CA PRO A 181 -20.19 3.14 6.97
C PRO A 181 -21.31 4.16 7.12
N ALA A 182 -21.19 5.15 8.01
CA ALA A 182 -22.17 6.24 8.11
C ALA A 182 -21.96 7.33 7.04
N ASN A 183 -20.76 7.39 6.44
CA ASN A 183 -20.41 8.34 5.40
C ASN A 183 -19.20 7.85 4.58
N LEU A 184 -19.49 7.11 3.51
CA LEU A 184 -18.48 6.59 2.57
C LEU A 184 -17.75 7.69 1.77
N GLY A 185 -18.13 8.95 1.94
CA GLY A 185 -17.54 10.09 1.27
C GLY A 185 -18.03 10.25 -0.17
N ARG A 186 -17.16 10.82 -1.00
CA ARG A 186 -17.37 10.95 -2.44
C ARG A 186 -16.81 9.75 -3.18
N MET A 187 -17.28 9.54 -4.39
CA MET A 187 -16.64 8.63 -5.34
C MET A 187 -15.22 9.14 -5.63
N HIS A 188 -14.26 8.23 -5.51
CA HIS A 188 -12.84 8.45 -5.77
C HIS A 188 -12.42 7.59 -6.96
N ALA A 189 -11.91 8.22 -8.01
CA ALA A 189 -11.42 7.52 -9.19
C ALA A 189 -9.97 7.10 -8.98
N TYR A 190 -9.67 5.84 -9.27
CA TYR A 190 -8.32 5.29 -9.25
C TYR A 190 -7.89 5.01 -10.68
N THR A 191 -6.73 5.53 -11.07
CA THR A 191 -6.07 5.20 -12.35
C THR A 191 -4.61 4.86 -12.04
N THR A 192 -4.30 3.57 -11.94
CA THR A 192 -3.01 3.11 -11.41
C THR A 192 -2.69 1.68 -11.86
N GLU A 193 -1.53 1.15 -11.45
CA GLU A 193 -1.16 -0.27 -11.64
C GLU A 193 -2.16 -1.17 -10.90
N LEU A 194 -2.70 -2.20 -11.56
CA LEU A 194 -3.69 -3.12 -10.97
C LEU A 194 -3.18 -3.68 -9.65
N TRP A 195 -1.92 -4.10 -9.61
CA TRP A 195 -1.28 -4.70 -8.45
C TRP A 195 -1.26 -3.78 -7.20
N ARG A 196 -1.24 -2.45 -7.38
CA ARG A 196 -1.23 -1.45 -6.29
C ARG A 196 -2.62 -0.94 -5.92
N SER A 197 -3.63 -1.25 -6.72
CA SER A 197 -4.99 -0.72 -6.58
C SER A 197 -5.82 -1.46 -5.55
N ILE A 198 -7.04 -0.99 -5.28
CA ILE A 198 -8.05 -1.72 -4.50
C ILE A 198 -8.70 -2.89 -5.26
N PHE A 199 -8.47 -2.96 -6.57
CA PHE A 199 -9.07 -3.94 -7.49
C PHE A 199 -8.21 -5.20 -7.67
N ASP A 200 -7.06 -5.24 -7.01
CA ASP A 200 -6.16 -6.38 -7.07
C ASP A 200 -6.79 -7.63 -6.42
N GLY A 201 -6.47 -8.81 -6.96
CA GLY A 201 -7.04 -10.07 -6.51
C GLY A 201 -6.46 -10.62 -5.21
N ASP A 202 -5.45 -9.98 -4.61
CA ASP A 202 -4.82 -10.50 -3.40
C ASP A 202 -5.75 -10.39 -2.18
N ARG A 203 -5.57 -11.29 -1.22
CA ARG A 203 -6.40 -11.37 -0.02
C ARG A 203 -5.68 -10.72 1.16
N ALA A 204 -6.40 -9.93 1.96
CA ALA A 204 -5.88 -9.56 3.28
C ALA A 204 -5.69 -10.82 4.14
N ARG A 205 -4.85 -10.72 5.18
CA ARG A 205 -4.63 -11.82 6.15
C ARG A 205 -5.95 -12.18 6.85
N SER A 206 -6.72 -11.15 7.16
CA SER A 206 -8.03 -11.18 7.80
C SER A 206 -8.78 -9.93 7.38
N ILE A 207 -10.11 -10.00 7.41
CA ILE A 207 -10.98 -8.84 7.27
C ILE A 207 -11.32 -8.34 8.67
N ALA A 208 -10.84 -7.16 9.03
CA ALA A 208 -11.13 -6.56 10.32
C ALA A 208 -12.59 -6.10 10.39
N ALA A 209 -13.21 -6.21 11.56
CA ALA A 209 -14.48 -5.55 11.80
C ALA A 209 -14.29 -4.03 11.83
N TYR A 210 -15.31 -3.27 11.42
CA TYR A 210 -15.33 -1.82 11.66
C TYR A 210 -15.25 -1.56 13.17
N ALA A 211 -14.30 -0.71 13.58
CA ALA A 211 -14.04 -0.44 14.99
C ALA A 211 -15.04 0.55 15.61
N GLY A 212 -15.83 1.27 14.80
CA GLY A 212 -16.85 2.20 15.27
C GLY A 212 -18.24 1.58 15.32
N GLU A 213 -19.24 2.41 15.56
CA GLU A 213 -20.64 2.01 15.57
C GLU A 213 -21.17 1.83 14.15
N CYS A 214 -21.92 0.75 13.92
CA CYS A 214 -22.62 0.55 12.67
C CYS A 214 -23.89 1.42 12.65
N PRO A 215 -24.18 2.11 11.53
CA PRO A 215 -25.39 2.90 11.42
C PRO A 215 -26.63 2.00 11.56
N ALA A 216 -27.67 2.51 12.21
CA ALA A 216 -28.94 1.81 12.31
C ALA A 216 -29.49 1.55 10.90
N ARG A 217 -30.05 0.36 10.68
CA ARG A 217 -30.68 0.02 9.40
C ARG A 217 -31.94 0.86 9.24
N SER A 218 -32.01 1.65 8.19
CA SER A 218 -33.24 2.32 7.74
C SER A 218 -34.11 1.37 6.93
#